data_AF-A0A543K7Y1-F1
#
_entry.id   AF-A0A543K7Y1-F1
#
_cell.length_a   1.000
_cell.length_b   1.000
_cell.length_c   1.000
_cell.angle_alpha   90.00
_cell.angle_beta   90.00
_cell.angle_gamma   90.00
#
_symmetry.space_group_name_H-M   'P 1'
#
loop_
_entity.id
_entity.type
_entity.pdbx_description
1 polymer ?
#
loop_
_entity_poly.entity_id
_entity_poly.type
_entity_poly.pdbx_seq_one_letter_code
_entity_poly.pdbx_strand_id
1 'polypeptide(L)'
;MTDPRAAVELPLVEARISVPDVASARTIADTLIARKLAACVQVLGPMLSFYTWEDEVHSNEEWLLLAKTTENAFPGLAEAVVHLHRYDVPEIIAVPVSHALSSYADWVRTGAAPDSPGDGDEDGAEGRRLHGIPG
;
A
#
# COMPACT_ATOMS: atom_id res chain seq x y z
N MET A 1 -12.60 -33.34 -8.01
CA MET A 1 -12.46 -33.28 -6.53
C MET A 1 -11.47 -32.17 -6.25
N THR A 2 -11.98 -30.94 -6.07
CA THR A 2 -11.17 -29.74 -5.86
C THR A 2 -10.70 -29.72 -4.40
N ASP A 3 -9.41 -29.50 -4.16
CA ASP A 3 -8.83 -29.49 -2.82
C ASP A 3 -9.40 -28.31 -2.00
N PRO A 4 -10.05 -28.55 -0.85
CA PRO A 4 -10.57 -27.51 0.03
C PRO A 4 -9.46 -26.67 0.71
N ARG A 5 -8.18 -27.01 0.51
CA ARG A 5 -7.00 -26.22 0.89
C ARG A 5 -6.31 -25.51 -0.27
N ALA A 6 -6.98 -25.35 -1.41
CA ALA A 6 -6.64 -24.22 -2.28
C ALA A 6 -7.01 -22.94 -1.51
N ALA A 7 -6.16 -22.59 -0.53
CA ALA A 7 -6.15 -21.28 0.09
C ALA A 7 -6.24 -20.31 -1.07
N VAL A 8 -7.29 -19.49 -1.06
CA VAL A 8 -7.55 -18.51 -2.12
C VAL A 8 -6.22 -17.83 -2.40
N GLU A 9 -5.59 -18.16 -3.53
CA GLU A 9 -4.28 -17.61 -3.85
C GLU A 9 -4.50 -16.12 -3.99
N LEU A 10 -4.09 -15.36 -2.97
CA LEU A 10 -4.26 -13.91 -2.99
C LEU A 10 -3.59 -13.40 -4.26
N PRO A 11 -4.34 -12.77 -5.19
CA PRO A 11 -3.76 -12.27 -6.41
C PRO A 11 -2.66 -11.27 -6.10
N LEU A 12 -1.56 -11.37 -6.83
CA LEU A 12 -0.46 -10.42 -6.72
C LEU A 12 -0.72 -9.24 -7.65
N VAL A 13 -0.31 -8.06 -7.21
CA VAL A 13 -0.32 -6.85 -8.03
C VAL A 13 1.03 -6.13 -7.92
N GLU A 14 1.42 -5.45 -8.99
CA GLU A 14 2.45 -4.42 -8.96
C GLU A 14 1.78 -3.05 -8.84
N ALA A 15 1.88 -2.45 -7.66
CA ALA A 15 1.45 -1.07 -7.46
C ALA A 15 2.51 -0.11 -8.03
N ARG A 16 2.07 0.86 -8.82
CA ARG A 16 2.90 1.92 -9.40
C ARG A 16 2.53 3.25 -8.78
N ILE A 17 3.54 3.96 -8.29
CA ILE A 17 3.37 5.25 -7.60
C ILE A 17 4.41 6.21 -8.16
N SER A 18 3.98 7.38 -8.68
CA SER A 18 4.92 8.46 -9.01
C SER A 18 5.08 9.42 -7.83
N VAL A 19 6.29 9.93 -7.61
CA VAL A 19 6.62 10.85 -6.52
C VAL A 19 7.57 11.95 -6.98
N PRO A 20 7.54 13.15 -6.39
CA PRO A 20 8.30 14.32 -6.87
C PRO A 20 9.81 14.24 -6.64
N ASP A 21 10.28 13.42 -5.70
CA ASP A 21 11.70 13.35 -5.34
C ASP A 21 12.11 11.98 -4.76
N VAL A 22 13.41 11.67 -4.88
CA VAL A 22 13.99 10.41 -4.37
C VAL A 22 13.84 10.25 -2.85
N ALA A 23 13.76 11.35 -2.11
CA ALA A 23 13.58 11.31 -0.65
C ALA A 23 12.18 10.79 -0.30
N SER A 24 11.15 11.32 -0.97
CA SER A 24 9.77 10.86 -0.87
C SER A 24 9.65 9.39 -1.29
N ALA A 25 10.32 9.01 -2.39
CA ALA A 25 10.36 7.62 -2.85
C ALA A 25 10.90 6.67 -1.77
N ARG A 26 11.99 7.07 -1.11
CA ARG A 26 12.61 6.28 -0.04
C ARG A 26 11.71 6.18 1.19
N THR A 27 11.15 7.30 1.65
CA THR A 27 10.25 7.32 2.82
C THR A 27 9.02 6.44 2.59
N ILE A 28 8.42 6.50 1.40
CA ILE A 28 7.27 5.67 1.05
C ILE A 28 7.70 4.20 0.98
N ALA A 29 8.77 3.87 0.26
CA ALA A 29 9.26 2.49 0.16
C ALA A 29 9.53 1.87 1.55
N ASP A 30 10.26 2.58 2.41
CA ASP A 30 10.57 2.11 3.77
C ASP A 30 9.29 1.89 4.58
N THR A 31 8.30 2.80 4.48
CA THR A 31 7.03 2.68 5.20
C THR A 31 6.20 1.49 4.71
N LEU A 32 6.13 1.27 3.39
CA LEU A 32 5.36 0.17 2.81
C LEU A 32 5.93 -1.19 3.23
N ILE A 33 7.25 -1.34 3.28
CA ILE A 33 7.90 -2.56 3.77
C ILE A 33 7.68 -2.72 5.28
N ALA A 34 7.92 -1.66 6.07
CA ALA A 34 7.82 -1.71 7.53
C ALA A 34 6.41 -2.06 8.02
N ARG A 35 5.38 -1.61 7.30
CA ARG A 35 3.96 -1.89 7.60
C ARG A 35 3.43 -3.17 6.94
N LYS A 36 4.27 -3.96 6.27
CA LYS A 36 3.88 -5.16 5.50
C LYS A 36 2.78 -4.88 4.45
N LEU A 37 2.82 -3.69 3.86
CA LEU A 37 1.91 -3.27 2.78
C LEU A 37 2.47 -3.59 1.40
N ALA A 38 3.78 -3.87 1.31
CA ALA A 38 4.46 -4.43 0.15
C ALA A 38 5.60 -5.33 0.63
N ALA A 39 5.94 -6.36 -0.15
CA ALA A 39 7.08 -7.22 0.16
C ALA A 39 8.39 -6.69 -0.45
N CYS A 40 8.29 -6.01 -1.60
CA CYS A 40 9.41 -5.43 -2.32
C CYS A 40 8.98 -4.12 -2.96
N VAL A 41 9.86 -3.13 -3.00
CA VAL A 41 9.67 -1.89 -3.75
C VAL A 41 10.94 -1.60 -4.54
N GLN A 42 10.79 -1.41 -5.86
CA GLN A 42 11.87 -0.89 -6.70
C GLN A 42 11.63 0.59 -6.94
N VAL A 43 12.68 1.41 -6.86
CA VAL A 43 12.63 2.84 -7.17
C VAL A 43 13.36 3.07 -8.49
N LEU A 44 12.67 3.66 -9.46
CA LEU A 44 13.21 4.02 -10.77
C LEU A 44 13.17 5.53 -10.92
N GLY A 45 14.22 6.11 -11.48
CA GLY A 45 14.26 7.53 -11.81
C GLY A 45 15.68 8.08 -11.88
N PRO A 46 15.82 9.38 -12.18
CA PRO A 46 14.72 10.30 -12.51
C PRO A 46 14.02 9.94 -13.83
N MET A 47 12.72 10.25 -13.93
CA MET A 47 11.90 10.15 -15.14
C MET A 47 11.14 11.46 -15.39
N LEU A 48 10.55 11.64 -16.58
CA LEU A 48 9.69 12.77 -16.89
C LEU A 48 8.23 12.32 -17.03
N SER A 49 7.34 12.96 -16.28
CA SER A 49 5.89 12.83 -16.41
C SER A 49 5.35 14.01 -17.19
N PHE A 50 4.54 13.77 -18.22
CA PHE A 50 3.86 14.81 -19.00
C PHE A 50 2.36 14.70 -18.78
N TYR A 51 1.69 15.81 -18.47
CA TYR A 51 0.26 15.85 -18.21
C TYR A 51 -0.34 17.21 -18.58
N THR A 52 -1.66 17.27 -18.72
CA THR A 52 -2.38 18.53 -18.94
C THR A 52 -2.95 19.04 -17.62
N TRP A 53 -2.68 20.30 -17.31
CA TRP A 53 -3.28 21.01 -16.18
C TRP A 53 -3.58 22.45 -16.58
N GLU A 54 -4.79 22.93 -16.27
CA GLU A 54 -5.29 24.25 -16.70
C GLU A 54 -5.12 24.49 -18.22
N ASP A 55 -5.47 23.49 -19.04
CA ASP A 55 -5.34 23.49 -20.50
C ASP A 55 -3.91 23.65 -21.07
N GLU A 56 -2.90 23.63 -20.20
CA GLU A 56 -1.49 23.68 -20.57
C GLU A 56 -0.80 22.32 -20.37
N VAL A 57 0.20 22.03 -21.19
CA VAL A 57 1.02 20.82 -21.04
C VAL A 57 2.16 21.11 -20.07
N HIS A 58 2.20 20.36 -18.99
CA HIS A 58 3.24 20.43 -17.97
C HIS A 58 4.15 19.20 -18.05
N SER A 59 5.36 19.34 -17.54
CA SER A 59 6.28 18.22 -17.36
C SER A 59 7.04 18.34 -16.05
N ASN A 60 7.09 17.27 -15.26
CA ASN A 60 7.84 17.22 -14.01
C ASN A 60 8.84 16.07 -14.02
N GLU A 61 10.00 16.30 -13.38
CA GLU A 61 10.91 15.22 -13.01
C GLU A 61 10.34 14.46 -11.81
N GLU A 62 10.23 13.15 -11.92
CA GLU A 62 9.62 12.29 -10.91
C GLU A 62 10.40 10.98 -10.74
N TRP A 63 10.05 10.23 -9.70
CA TRP A 63 10.51 8.87 -9.45
C TRP A 63 9.32 7.93 -9.41
N LEU A 64 9.50 6.73 -9.97
CA LEU A 64 8.47 5.70 -10.02
C LEU A 64 8.81 4.59 -9.02
N LEU A 65 7.88 4.29 -8.11
CA LEU A 65 7.95 3.12 -7.25
C LEU A 65 7.16 1.98 -7.89
N LEU A 66 7.76 0.79 -7.95
CA LEU A 66 7.13 -0.46 -8.38
C LEU A 66 7.05 -1.42 -7.19
N ALA A 67 5.96 -1.35 -6.44
CA ALA A 67 5.74 -2.12 -5.23
C ALA A 67 5.04 -3.47 -5.53
N LYS A 68 5.66 -4.58 -5.13
CA LYS A 68 5.08 -5.92 -5.27
C LYS A 68 4.31 -6.24 -4.00
N THR A 69 3.00 -6.43 -4.16
CA THR A 69 2.08 -6.62 -3.05
C THR A 69 0.96 -7.59 -3.43
N THR A 70 0.04 -7.83 -2.49
CA THR A 70 -1.20 -8.56 -2.74
C THR A 70 -2.34 -7.59 -3.02
N GLU A 71 -3.35 -8.05 -3.75
CA GLU A 71 -4.58 -7.28 -3.99
C GLU A 71 -5.25 -6.84 -2.67
N ASN A 72 -5.19 -7.69 -1.64
CA ASN A 72 -5.77 -7.40 -0.32
C ASN A 72 -5.01 -6.30 0.44
N ALA A 73 -3.69 -6.17 0.24
CA ALA A 73 -2.88 -5.15 0.89
C ALA A 73 -2.88 -3.81 0.15
N PHE A 74 -3.33 -3.78 -1.11
CA PHE A 74 -3.35 -2.58 -1.94
C PHE A 74 -4.13 -1.40 -1.33
N PRO A 75 -5.32 -1.57 -0.72
CA PRO A 75 -6.03 -0.45 -0.09
C PRO A 75 -5.21 0.23 1.02
N GLY A 76 -4.58 -0.56 1.90
CA GLY A 76 -3.71 -0.03 2.96
C GLY A 76 -2.43 0.62 2.42
N LEU A 77 -1.88 0.08 1.33
CA LEU A 77 -0.77 0.70 0.60
C LEU A 77 -1.18 2.07 0.05
N ALA A 78 -2.32 2.16 -0.63
CA ALA A 78 -2.79 3.40 -1.23
C ALA A 78 -3.05 4.46 -0.16
N GLU A 79 -3.69 4.10 0.97
CA GLU A 79 -3.89 5.00 2.10
C GLU A 79 -2.57 5.50 2.70
N ALA A 80 -1.59 4.60 2.90
CA ALA A 80 -0.29 4.97 3.42
C ALA A 80 0.46 5.94 2.48
N VAL A 81 0.38 5.71 1.16
CA VAL A 81 0.96 6.61 0.16
C VAL A 81 0.27 7.96 0.21
N VAL A 82 -1.07 8.03 0.17
CA VAL A 82 -1.82 9.29 0.22
C VAL A 82 -1.46 10.12 1.47
N HIS A 83 -1.31 9.48 2.63
CA HIS A 83 -0.93 10.18 3.86
C HIS A 83 0.49 10.78 3.83
N LEU A 84 1.41 10.15 3.09
CA LEU A 84 2.81 10.57 2.98
C LEU A 84 3.07 11.46 1.76
N HIS A 85 2.17 11.48 0.79
CA HIS A 85 2.36 12.18 -0.47
C HIS A 85 2.10 13.68 -0.32
N ARG A 86 2.85 14.48 -1.09
CA ARG A 86 2.69 15.95 -1.10
C ARG A 86 1.62 16.46 -2.05
N TYR A 87 1.32 15.71 -3.10
CA TYR A 87 0.25 16.05 -4.05
C TYR A 87 -1.12 15.67 -3.49
N ASP A 88 -2.13 16.48 -3.81
CA ASP A 88 -3.52 16.23 -3.40
C ASP A 88 -4.09 14.93 -4.00
N VAL A 89 -3.66 14.60 -5.22
CA VAL A 89 -4.07 13.38 -5.95
C VAL A 89 -2.83 12.69 -6.52
N PRO A 90 -2.16 11.80 -5.77
CA PRO A 90 -1.01 11.04 -6.28
C PRO A 90 -1.45 10.01 -7.34
N GLU A 91 -0.57 9.73 -8.31
CA GLU A 91 -0.72 8.55 -9.18
C GLU A 91 -0.49 7.30 -8.34
N ILE A 92 -1.52 6.46 -8.21
CA ILE A 92 -1.43 5.13 -7.58
C ILE A 92 -2.29 4.16 -8.39
N ILE A 93 -1.66 3.22 -9.09
CA ILE A 93 -2.37 2.21 -9.89
C ILE A 93 -1.85 0.80 -9.58
N ALA A 94 -2.69 -0.21 -9.75
CA ALA A 94 -2.30 -1.62 -9.61
C ALA A 94 -2.32 -2.33 -10.96
N VAL A 95 -1.22 -3.01 -11.29
CA VAL A 95 -1.13 -3.89 -12.48
C VAL A 95 -1.19 -5.34 -12.02
N PRO A 96 -2.13 -6.16 -12.53
CA PRO A 96 -2.22 -7.57 -12.16
C PRO A 96 -0.98 -8.37 -12.55
N VAL A 97 -0.47 -9.19 -11.63
CA VAL A 97 0.61 -10.15 -11.92
C VAL A 97 -0.02 -11.47 -12.32
N SER A 98 0.06 -11.81 -13.61
CA SER A 98 -0.50 -13.06 -14.14
C SER A 98 0.32 -14.30 -13.79
N HIS A 99 1.64 -14.15 -13.71
CA HIS A 99 2.58 -15.23 -13.43
C HIS A 99 3.78 -14.71 -12.65
N ALA A 100 4.27 -15.50 -11.71
CA ALA A 100 5.54 -15.30 -11.01
C ALA A 100 6.13 -16.67 -10.65
N LEU A 101 7.44 -16.72 -10.38
CA LEU A 101 8.06 -17.89 -9.77
C LEU A 101 7.33 -18.21 -8.44
N SER A 102 6.85 -19.44 -8.26
CA SER A 102 5.98 -19.79 -7.11
C SER A 102 6.60 -19.39 -5.76
N SER A 103 7.88 -19.69 -5.55
CA SER A 103 8.58 -19.31 -4.32
C SER A 103 8.69 -17.79 -4.11
N TYR A 104 8.78 -17.01 -5.19
CA TYR A 104 8.75 -15.55 -5.11
C TYR A 104 7.35 -15.04 -4.79
N ALA A 105 6.31 -15.63 -5.40
CA ALA A 105 4.93 -15.26 -5.11
C ALA A 105 4.56 -15.52 -3.64
N ASP A 106 4.98 -16.66 -3.10
CA ASP A 106 4.77 -17.02 -1.69
C ASP A 106 5.51 -16.08 -0.73
N TRP A 107 6.73 -15.68 -1.09
CA TRP A 107 7.47 -14.66 -0.36
C TRP A 107 6.74 -13.30 -0.37
N VAL A 108 6.21 -12.88 -1.52
CA VAL A 108 5.42 -11.64 -1.62
C VAL A 108 4.16 -11.71 -0.75
N ARG A 109 3.40 -12.81 -0.81
CA ARG A 109 2.19 -12.98 0.01
C ARG A 109 2.48 -12.93 1.51
N THR A 110 3.61 -13.50 1.92
CA THR A 110 4.06 -13.48 3.32
C THR A 110 4.52 -12.08 3.75
N GLY A 111 5.22 -11.36 2.87
CA GLY A 111 5.74 -10.02 3.16
C GLY A 111 4.69 -8.90 3.07
N ALA A 112 3.62 -9.11 2.30
CA ALA A 112 2.51 -8.17 2.09
C ALA A 112 1.21 -8.70 2.70
N ALA A 113 1.29 -9.11 3.97
CA ALA A 113 0.17 -9.51 4.81
C ALA A 113 0.00 -8.44 5.90
N PRO A 114 -0.88 -7.44 5.70
CA PRO A 114 -1.24 -6.54 6.79
C PRO A 114 -1.79 -7.40 7.91
N ASP A 115 -1.38 -7.10 9.16
CA ASP A 115 -1.91 -7.81 10.31
C ASP A 115 -3.45 -7.66 10.26
N SER A 116 -4.19 -8.77 10.34
CA SER A 116 -5.65 -8.72 10.46
C SER A 116 -6.01 -7.73 11.57
N PRO A 117 -7.08 -6.92 11.43
CA PRO A 117 -7.57 -6.16 12.58
C PRO A 117 -7.79 -7.19 13.69
N GLY A 118 -7.03 -7.06 14.77
CA GLY A 118 -7.00 -8.06 15.83
C GLY A 118 -8.40 -8.28 16.38
N ASP A 119 -8.82 -9.53 16.45
CA ASP A 119 -9.69 -9.98 17.54
C ASP A 119 -8.99 -9.57 18.85
N GLY A 120 -9.40 -8.44 19.43
CA GLY A 120 -8.71 -7.82 20.56
C GLY A 120 -9.35 -6.50 20.98
N ASP A 121 -10.61 -6.58 21.42
CA ASP A 121 -11.21 -5.89 22.58
C ASP A 121 -12.71 -5.59 22.36
N GLU A 122 -13.50 -6.63 22.12
CA GLU A 122 -14.87 -6.70 22.67
C GLU A 122 -14.80 -7.40 24.04
N ASP A 123 -14.35 -6.71 25.08
CA ASP A 123 -14.82 -6.98 26.44
C ASP A 123 -14.54 -5.78 27.36
N GLY A 124 -15.59 -5.08 27.76
CA GLY A 124 -15.47 -3.93 28.66
C GLY A 124 -16.56 -2.87 28.57
N ALA A 125 -17.68 -3.11 27.89
CA ALA A 125 -18.89 -2.30 28.00
C ALA A 125 -19.86 -2.89 29.03
N GLU A 126 -19.47 -2.92 30.31
CA GLU A 126 -20.45 -2.95 31.40
C GLU A 126 -19.93 -2.24 32.65
N GLY A 127 -20.56 -1.10 32.97
CA GLY A 127 -20.64 -0.63 34.35
C GLY A 127 -19.64 0.43 34.82
N ARG A 128 -19.64 1.64 34.25
CA ARG A 128 -19.39 2.86 35.04
C ARG A 128 -20.49 3.89 34.85
N ARG A 129 -21.34 3.93 35.88
CA ARG A 129 -22.44 4.86 36.09
C ARG A 129 -21.96 6.31 35.99
N LEU A 130 -22.74 7.12 35.29
CA LEU A 130 -22.76 8.58 35.44
C LEU A 130 -23.01 8.94 36.90
N HIS A 131 -22.09 9.67 37.55
CA HIS A 131 -22.40 10.53 38.69
C HIS A 131 -21.32 11.61 38.89
N GLY A 132 -21.74 12.88 38.75
CA GLY A 132 -21.34 13.97 39.64
C GLY A 132 -20.03 14.72 39.36
N ILE A 133 -20.17 15.91 38.75
CA ILE A 133 -19.40 17.11 39.14
C ILE A 133 -19.88 17.51 40.55
N PRO A 134 -19.00 17.72 41.55
CA PRO A 134 -18.63 19.09 41.97
C PRO A 134 -17.20 19.27 42.51
N GLY A 135 -16.66 20.48 42.36
CA GLY A 135 -15.43 20.97 43.00
C GLY A 135 -14.61 21.88 42.12
#